data_AF-A0A0D2GTT3-F1
#
_entry.id   AF-A0A0D2GTT3-F1
#
_cell.length_a   1.000
_cell.length_b   1.000
_cell.length_c   1.000
_cell.angle_alpha   90.00
_cell.angle_beta   90.00
_cell.angle_gamma   90.00
#
_symmetry.space_group_name_H-M   'P 1'
#
loop_
_entity.id
_entity.type
_entity.pdbx_description
1 polymer ?
#
loop_
_entity_poly.entity_id
_entity_poly.type
_entity_poly.pdbx_seq_one_letter_code
_entity_poly.pdbx_strand_id
1 'polypeptide(L)'
;MDRSETLENLSLEPENERPQTGVLRRQAHSIISGITSNEDHDHLRAALLDLLTQVIKPLFTNTKHPQLTSTGRKSLVPGPPPSIGAARFLTSIDDDEQVQKPWKRAPFTAPLLKYVLQSYMRLPQPVRRSTIESHFHLLVPPTLNMIDDASPTYKSDGCLLLRLLCTTLVSTQSDMLKRTGLTDVFVDALKTNFLLLPSLTPEADSLLLLRELYPAYLALVDANFIRLEVATTEGVDISTGKKPDAGPTWNMGEDLMAREALLTKLYRHGIMASLSHLSSATDSISNTISGPITTLLLNQIPPIFRRLGIYAVKHLQTLLPMMRLALMDPFVLAAPEMALASLNVLEAVVDVCAPRVKDKWWAEILRACVACWCNCLDETDGASDVPSTTAVREIMKKTKDVVKMLRDVLAKEDWAGIKEKLLSEEGDLTGLFED
;
A
#
# COMPACT_ATOMS: atom_id res chain seq x y z
N MET A 1 1.10 13.45 -12.94
CA MET A 1 0.42 13.84 -14.17
C MET A 1 0.64 15.31 -14.33
N ASP A 2 1.36 15.70 -15.38
CA ASP A 2 1.52 17.11 -15.67
C ASP A 2 0.19 17.69 -16.20
N ARG A 3 0.02 19.01 -16.07
CA ARG A 3 -1.08 19.72 -16.72
C ARG A 3 -1.14 19.40 -18.21
N SER A 4 0.02 19.31 -18.86
CA SER A 4 0.16 18.99 -20.28
C SER A 4 -0.44 17.62 -20.62
N GLU A 5 -0.09 16.58 -19.86
CA GLU A 5 -0.61 15.21 -20.00
C GLU A 5 -2.14 15.15 -19.77
N THR A 6 -2.65 15.97 -18.85
CA THR A 6 -4.09 16.06 -18.58
C THR A 6 -4.84 16.71 -19.75
N LEU A 7 -4.29 17.79 -20.32
CA LEU A 7 -4.87 18.47 -21.48
C LEU A 7 -4.82 17.58 -22.73
N GLU A 8 -3.75 16.81 -22.91
CA GLU A 8 -3.65 15.82 -23.97
C GLU A 8 -4.74 14.75 -23.84
N ASN A 9 -4.90 14.17 -22.64
CA ASN A 9 -5.96 13.18 -22.38
C ASN A 9 -7.38 13.74 -22.65
N LEU A 10 -7.62 15.01 -22.32
CA LEU A 10 -8.89 15.68 -22.58
C LEU A 10 -9.09 16.06 -24.06
N SER A 11 -8.00 16.16 -24.84
CA SER A 11 -8.05 16.47 -26.28
C SER A 11 -8.41 15.25 -27.12
N LEU A 12 -8.20 14.03 -26.60
CA LEU A 12 -8.61 12.80 -27.28
C LEU A 12 -10.14 12.69 -27.29
N GLU A 13 -10.74 12.75 -28.48
CA GLU A 13 -12.19 12.55 -28.67
C GLU A 13 -12.43 11.07 -29.00
N PRO A 14 -13.04 10.27 -28.10
CA PRO A 14 -13.37 8.89 -28.40
C PRO A 14 -14.54 8.82 -29.41
N GLU A 15 -14.47 7.91 -30.39
CA GLU A 15 -15.49 7.79 -31.46
C GLU A 15 -16.92 7.57 -30.94
N ASN A 16 -17.06 6.89 -29.78
CA ASN A 16 -18.35 6.50 -29.20
C ASN A 16 -18.76 7.34 -27.96
N GLU A 17 -18.19 8.53 -27.79
CA GLU A 17 -18.50 9.42 -26.66
C GLU A 17 -19.92 10.01 -26.78
N ARG A 18 -20.70 9.97 -25.68
CA ARG A 18 -22.03 10.62 -25.67
C ARG A 18 -21.87 12.14 -25.77
N PRO A 19 -22.78 12.87 -26.46
CA PRO A 19 -22.69 14.33 -26.58
C PRO A 19 -22.57 15.06 -25.23
N GLN A 20 -23.29 14.58 -24.21
CA GLN A 20 -23.22 15.14 -22.86
C GLN A 20 -21.82 14.98 -22.23
N THR A 21 -21.20 13.81 -22.40
CA THR A 21 -19.85 13.53 -21.92
C THR A 21 -18.81 14.40 -22.64
N GLY A 22 -18.96 14.57 -23.97
CA GLY A 22 -18.08 15.44 -24.76
C GLY A 22 -18.22 16.94 -24.40
N VAL A 23 -19.38 17.39 -23.90
CA VAL A 23 -19.53 18.74 -23.32
C VAL A 23 -18.71 18.86 -22.03
N LEU A 24 -18.82 17.88 -21.13
CA LEU A 24 -18.08 17.86 -19.86
C LEU A 24 -16.55 17.80 -20.09
N ARG A 25 -16.09 17.04 -21.10
CA ARG A 25 -14.68 16.96 -21.50
C ARG A 25 -14.15 18.32 -21.96
N ARG A 26 -14.86 18.98 -22.89
CA ARG A 26 -14.49 20.32 -23.38
C ARG A 26 -14.51 21.37 -22.27
N GLN A 27 -15.46 21.26 -21.34
CA GLN A 27 -15.54 22.11 -20.16
C GLN A 27 -14.33 21.91 -19.24
N ALA A 28 -13.96 20.66 -18.94
CA ALA A 28 -12.75 20.35 -18.17
C ALA A 28 -11.49 20.90 -18.85
N HIS A 29 -11.37 20.73 -20.17
CA HIS A 29 -10.26 21.29 -20.94
C HIS A 29 -10.23 22.82 -20.79
N SER A 30 -11.35 23.50 -20.99
CA SER A 30 -11.44 24.96 -20.84
C SER A 30 -11.04 25.44 -19.44
N ILE A 31 -11.48 24.76 -18.38
CA ILE A 31 -11.15 25.11 -17.00
C ILE A 31 -9.63 24.96 -16.77
N ILE A 32 -9.03 23.85 -17.20
CA ILE A 32 -7.59 23.60 -16.99
C ILE A 32 -6.73 24.51 -17.88
N SER A 33 -7.16 24.81 -19.11
CA SER A 33 -6.47 25.77 -19.99
C SER A 33 -6.53 27.20 -19.44
N GLY A 34 -7.60 27.57 -18.73
CA GLY A 34 -7.76 28.88 -18.11
C GLY A 34 -6.75 29.21 -16.99
N ILE A 35 -6.10 28.19 -16.41
CA ILE A 35 -5.11 28.38 -15.33
C ILE A 35 -3.83 29.00 -15.92
N THR A 36 -3.71 30.32 -15.94
CA THR A 36 -2.60 31.01 -16.64
C THR A 36 -1.25 30.88 -15.92
N SER A 37 -1.25 30.92 -14.59
CA SER A 37 -0.03 30.85 -13.75
C SER A 37 -0.14 29.75 -12.69
N ASN A 38 1.00 29.12 -12.38
CA ASN A 38 1.10 28.20 -11.24
C ASN A 38 1.08 28.92 -9.89
N GLU A 39 1.30 30.24 -9.86
CA GLU A 39 1.35 31.06 -8.64
C GLU A 39 -0.03 31.60 -8.23
N ASP A 40 -1.03 31.57 -9.15
CA ASP A 40 -2.39 32.02 -8.83
C ASP A 40 -3.16 30.92 -8.10
N HIS A 41 -2.96 30.87 -6.78
CA HIS A 41 -3.58 29.89 -5.90
C HIS A 41 -5.11 30.04 -5.82
N ASP A 42 -5.65 31.26 -5.92
CA ASP A 42 -7.09 31.47 -5.82
C ASP A 42 -7.81 31.00 -7.09
N HIS A 43 -7.25 31.29 -8.26
CA HIS A 43 -7.76 30.76 -9.51
C HIS A 43 -7.66 29.22 -9.56
N LEU A 44 -6.54 28.65 -9.08
CA LEU A 44 -6.41 27.19 -8.99
C LEU A 44 -7.49 26.57 -8.09
N ARG A 45 -7.77 27.15 -6.92
CA ARG A 45 -8.80 26.63 -6.00
C ARG A 45 -10.18 26.66 -6.64
N ALA A 46 -10.53 27.77 -7.29
CA ALA A 46 -11.79 27.91 -8.02
C ALA A 46 -11.90 26.88 -9.14
N ALA A 47 -10.84 26.73 -9.95
CA ALA A 47 -10.79 25.74 -11.03
C ALA A 47 -10.96 24.31 -10.51
N LEU A 48 -10.32 23.93 -9.40
CA LEU A 48 -10.49 22.60 -8.80
C LEU A 48 -11.92 22.37 -8.30
N LEU A 49 -12.55 23.39 -7.71
CA LEU A 49 -13.94 23.31 -7.29
C LEU A 49 -14.87 23.15 -8.50
N ASP A 50 -14.63 23.90 -9.57
CA ASP A 50 -15.42 23.85 -10.81
C ASP A 50 -15.29 22.48 -11.50
N LEU A 51 -14.08 21.92 -11.56
CA LEU A 51 -13.88 20.55 -12.07
C LEU A 51 -14.69 19.53 -11.25
N LEU A 52 -14.66 19.64 -9.91
CA LEU A 52 -15.37 18.70 -9.06
C LEU A 52 -16.89 18.86 -9.14
N THR A 53 -17.39 20.09 -9.22
CA THR A 53 -18.83 20.38 -9.14
C THR A 53 -19.53 20.38 -10.50
N GLN A 54 -18.87 20.89 -11.54
CA GLN A 54 -19.45 21.06 -12.86
C GLN A 54 -19.13 19.89 -13.80
N VAL A 55 -18.03 19.15 -13.55
CA VAL A 55 -17.62 18.01 -14.40
C VAL A 55 -17.77 16.67 -13.71
N ILE A 56 -17.08 16.46 -12.59
CA ILE A 56 -17.06 15.16 -11.91
C ILE A 56 -18.42 14.83 -11.28
N LYS A 57 -19.01 15.75 -10.52
CA LYS A 57 -20.28 15.48 -9.82
C LYS A 57 -21.39 15.00 -10.77
N PRO A 58 -21.66 15.63 -11.93
CA PRO A 58 -22.60 15.12 -12.93
C PRO A 58 -22.37 13.66 -13.33
N LEU A 59 -21.11 13.23 -13.48
CA LEU A 59 -20.76 11.86 -13.87
C LEU A 59 -21.09 10.81 -12.79
N PHE A 60 -21.32 11.22 -11.54
CA PHE A 60 -21.66 10.34 -10.42
C PHE A 60 -23.07 10.59 -9.86
N THR A 61 -23.84 11.53 -10.43
CA THR A 61 -25.21 11.85 -9.94
C THR A 61 -26.13 10.63 -9.89
N ASN A 62 -26.03 9.75 -10.87
CA ASN A 62 -26.83 8.52 -10.96
C ASN A 62 -26.21 7.34 -10.19
N THR A 63 -24.98 7.47 -9.67
CA THR A 63 -24.26 6.41 -8.97
C THR A 63 -24.18 6.71 -7.47
N LYS A 64 -25.30 6.49 -6.76
CA LYS A 64 -25.36 6.66 -5.30
C LYS A 64 -24.66 5.50 -4.60
N HIS A 65 -23.80 5.82 -3.62
CA HIS A 65 -23.08 4.81 -2.86
C HIS A 65 -23.86 4.39 -1.59
N PRO A 66 -24.11 3.09 -1.34
CA PRO A 66 -25.01 2.62 -0.29
C PRO A 66 -24.51 2.87 1.14
N GLN A 67 -23.19 3.00 1.31
CA GLN A 67 -22.57 3.26 2.61
C GLN A 67 -22.41 4.75 2.93
N LEU A 68 -22.76 5.63 1.98
CA LEU A 68 -22.64 7.08 2.13
C LEU A 68 -24.00 7.74 2.19
N THR A 69 -24.10 8.76 3.03
CA THR A 69 -25.20 9.74 2.98
C THR A 69 -25.04 10.65 1.77
N SER A 70 -26.09 11.40 1.41
CA SER A 70 -26.02 12.40 0.33
C SER A 70 -24.97 13.51 0.56
N THR A 71 -24.46 13.66 1.79
CA THR A 71 -23.40 14.60 2.16
C THR A 71 -22.01 13.96 2.20
N GLY A 72 -21.87 12.70 1.79
CA GLY A 72 -20.60 11.97 1.76
C GLY A 72 -20.12 11.47 3.13
N ARG A 73 -20.95 11.54 4.18
CA ARG A 73 -20.66 10.95 5.50
C ARG A 73 -21.09 9.49 5.56
N LYS A 74 -20.50 8.71 6.48
CA LYS A 74 -20.90 7.32 6.77
C LYS A 74 -22.41 7.24 7.04
N SER A 75 -23.12 6.35 6.34
CA SER A 75 -24.54 6.11 6.57
C SER A 75 -24.76 5.38 7.89
N LEU A 76 -25.72 5.86 8.69
CA LEU A 76 -26.17 5.16 9.90
C LEU A 76 -27.08 3.96 9.57
N VAL A 77 -27.65 3.94 8.36
CA VAL A 77 -28.48 2.85 7.84
C VAL A 77 -27.89 2.47 6.47
N PRO A 78 -26.81 1.67 6.43
CA PRO A 78 -26.19 1.30 5.18
C PRO A 78 -27.15 0.42 4.36
N GLY A 79 -27.19 0.65 3.04
CA GLY A 79 -27.79 -0.30 2.11
C GLY A 79 -26.99 -1.61 2.03
N PRO A 80 -27.52 -2.66 1.37
CA PRO A 80 -26.75 -3.88 1.16
C PRO A 80 -25.43 -3.53 0.46
N PRO A 81 -24.31 -4.18 0.85
CA PRO A 81 -23.03 -3.94 0.18
C PRO A 81 -23.16 -4.27 -1.30
N PRO A 82 -22.46 -3.57 -2.21
CA PRO A 82 -22.36 -3.98 -3.59
C PRO A 82 -21.73 -5.37 -3.62
N SER A 83 -22.55 -6.40 -3.79
CA SER A 83 -22.10 -7.78 -3.71
C SER A 83 -21.30 -8.09 -4.98
N ILE A 84 -20.03 -8.50 -4.82
CA ILE A 84 -19.15 -8.90 -5.94
C ILE A 84 -19.86 -9.93 -6.84
N GLY A 85 -20.65 -10.84 -6.25
CA GLY A 85 -21.42 -11.84 -6.99
C GLY A 85 -22.62 -11.26 -7.75
N ALA A 86 -23.32 -10.25 -7.21
CA ALA A 86 -24.49 -9.69 -7.87
C ALA A 86 -24.10 -8.84 -9.08
N ALA A 87 -23.02 -8.04 -8.97
CA ALA A 87 -22.53 -7.27 -10.11
C ALA A 87 -21.91 -8.15 -11.21
N ARG A 88 -21.36 -9.33 -10.86
CA ARG A 88 -20.78 -10.24 -11.87
C ARG A 88 -21.79 -11.16 -12.55
N PHE A 89 -22.92 -11.49 -11.91
CA PHE A 89 -23.83 -12.52 -12.44
C PHE A 89 -25.29 -12.10 -12.64
N LEU A 90 -25.76 -10.99 -12.07
CA LEU A 90 -27.18 -10.61 -12.14
C LEU A 90 -27.46 -9.36 -12.97
N THR A 91 -26.45 -8.62 -13.41
CA THR A 91 -26.70 -7.47 -14.28
C THR A 91 -26.85 -7.94 -15.73
N SER A 92 -27.98 -7.55 -16.33
CA SER A 92 -28.31 -7.65 -17.75
C SER A 92 -27.23 -6.97 -18.60
N ILE A 93 -26.20 -7.78 -18.89
CA ILE A 93 -25.05 -7.70 -19.80
C ILE A 93 -24.49 -6.37 -20.31
N ASP A 94 -25.19 -5.24 -20.47
CA ASP A 94 -24.48 -3.98 -20.77
C ASP A 94 -25.33 -2.72 -20.63
N ASP A 95 -26.58 -2.72 -21.12
CA ASP A 95 -27.33 -1.46 -21.23
C ASP A 95 -27.66 -0.83 -19.87
N ASP A 96 -28.05 -1.62 -18.88
CA ASP A 96 -28.45 -1.10 -17.57
C ASP A 96 -27.24 -0.56 -16.78
N GLU A 97 -26.14 -1.32 -16.66
CA GLU A 97 -24.94 -0.83 -15.97
C GLU A 97 -24.38 0.44 -16.61
N GLN A 98 -24.39 0.50 -17.95
CA GLN A 98 -23.87 1.63 -18.70
C GLN A 98 -24.74 2.90 -18.54
N VAL A 99 -26.05 2.75 -18.34
CA VAL A 99 -26.94 3.88 -17.99
C VAL A 99 -26.73 4.30 -16.52
N GLN A 100 -26.46 3.36 -15.62
CA GLN A 100 -26.30 3.64 -14.18
C GLN A 100 -24.94 4.27 -13.80
N LYS A 101 -23.88 4.05 -14.59
CA LYS A 101 -22.51 4.52 -14.30
C LYS A 101 -21.92 5.39 -15.43
N PRO A 102 -22.40 6.63 -15.65
CA PRO A 102 -21.96 7.46 -16.77
C PRO A 102 -20.47 7.80 -16.75
N TRP A 103 -19.86 7.85 -15.57
CA TRP A 103 -18.41 8.02 -15.38
C TRP A 103 -17.55 6.95 -16.10
N LYS A 104 -18.07 5.74 -16.34
CA LYS A 104 -17.33 4.69 -17.08
C LYS A 104 -17.16 5.01 -18.57
N ARG A 105 -18.08 5.75 -19.18
CA ARG A 105 -17.99 6.19 -20.58
C ARG A 105 -17.16 7.47 -20.76
N ALA A 106 -16.64 8.01 -19.66
CA ALA A 106 -15.79 9.19 -19.63
C ALA A 106 -14.36 8.75 -19.26
N PRO A 107 -13.52 8.34 -20.24
CA PRO A 107 -12.18 7.82 -19.96
C PRO A 107 -11.28 8.83 -19.24
N PHE A 108 -11.59 10.14 -19.38
CA PHE A 108 -10.92 11.21 -18.66
C PHE A 108 -11.27 11.29 -17.17
N THR A 109 -12.26 10.55 -16.66
CA THR A 109 -12.73 10.68 -15.26
C THR A 109 -11.62 10.39 -14.25
N ALA A 110 -10.98 9.22 -14.35
CA ALA A 110 -9.89 8.83 -13.44
C ALA A 110 -8.65 9.73 -13.60
N PRO A 111 -8.17 10.01 -14.83
CA PRO A 111 -7.11 11.00 -15.06
C PRO A 111 -7.42 12.39 -14.46
N LEU A 112 -8.66 12.87 -14.60
CA LEU A 112 -9.08 14.17 -14.08
C LEU A 112 -9.12 14.19 -12.54
N LEU A 113 -9.65 13.15 -11.90
CA LEU A 113 -9.61 13.00 -10.44
C LEU A 113 -8.18 12.95 -9.92
N LYS A 114 -7.29 12.22 -10.61
CA LYS A 114 -5.86 12.16 -10.29
C LYS A 114 -5.21 13.55 -10.41
N TYR A 115 -5.49 14.29 -11.48
CA TYR A 115 -5.03 15.67 -11.66
C TYR A 115 -5.51 16.57 -10.51
N VAL A 116 -6.79 16.51 -10.13
CA VAL A 116 -7.35 17.30 -9.04
C VAL A 116 -6.63 17.02 -7.72
N LEU A 117 -6.44 15.73 -7.37
CA LEU A 117 -5.76 15.35 -6.13
C LEU A 117 -4.30 15.77 -6.10
N GLN A 118 -3.57 15.61 -7.22
CA GLN A 118 -2.19 16.06 -7.32
C GLN A 118 -2.06 17.59 -7.28
N SER A 119 -3.07 18.31 -7.77
CA SER A 119 -3.07 19.76 -7.80
C SER A 119 -3.11 20.41 -6.42
N TYR A 120 -3.67 19.76 -5.41
CA TYR A 120 -3.64 20.28 -4.04
C TYR A 120 -2.21 20.44 -3.51
N MET A 121 -1.25 19.62 -3.95
CA MET A 121 0.16 19.76 -3.53
C MET A 121 0.80 21.09 -3.97
N ARG A 122 0.25 21.75 -4.99
CA ARG A 122 0.71 23.05 -5.48
C ARG A 122 0.27 24.22 -4.60
N LEU A 123 -0.73 24.03 -3.74
CA LEU A 123 -1.21 25.07 -2.83
C LEU A 123 -0.32 25.15 -1.57
N PRO A 124 0.00 26.35 -1.06
CA PRO A 124 0.73 26.52 0.20
C PRO A 124 -0.17 26.27 1.41
N GLN A 125 0.44 26.03 2.58
CA GLN A 125 -0.29 26.06 3.85
C GLN A 125 -0.58 27.50 4.30
N PRO A 126 -1.72 27.80 4.96
CA PRO A 126 -2.81 26.90 5.37
C PRO A 126 -3.89 26.65 4.30
N VAL A 127 -3.74 27.27 3.13
CA VAL A 127 -4.74 27.27 2.04
C VAL A 127 -4.99 25.86 1.49
N ARG A 128 -3.94 25.04 1.39
CA ARG A 128 -4.04 23.63 0.99
C ARG A 128 -5.02 22.87 1.87
N ARG A 129 -4.87 23.00 3.19
CA ARG A 129 -5.73 22.33 4.17
C ARG A 129 -7.18 22.76 4.02
N SER A 130 -7.44 24.07 4.03
CA SER A 130 -8.81 24.57 3.94
C SER A 130 -9.50 24.15 2.63
N THR A 131 -8.75 24.10 1.53
CA THR A 131 -9.27 23.72 0.21
C THR A 131 -9.56 22.22 0.11
N ILE A 132 -8.65 21.33 0.54
CA ILE A 132 -8.97 19.90 0.48
C ILE A 132 -10.11 19.53 1.44
N GLU A 133 -10.16 20.17 2.61
CA GLU A 133 -11.23 19.92 3.57
C GLU A 133 -12.60 20.36 3.03
N SER A 134 -12.68 21.48 2.32
CA SER A 134 -13.94 21.91 1.68
C SER A 134 -14.35 20.98 0.53
N HIS A 135 -13.39 20.44 -0.22
CA HIS A 135 -13.64 19.56 -1.36
C HIS A 135 -13.79 18.08 -0.98
N PHE A 136 -13.46 17.69 0.25
CA PHE A 136 -13.38 16.29 0.70
C PHE A 136 -14.62 15.46 0.36
N HIS A 137 -15.82 16.00 0.63
CA HIS A 137 -17.10 15.33 0.38
C HIS A 137 -17.40 15.08 -1.11
N LEU A 138 -16.74 15.79 -2.03
CA LEU A 138 -16.87 15.59 -3.49
C LEU A 138 -15.90 14.52 -4.00
N LEU A 139 -14.81 14.26 -3.28
CA LEU A 139 -13.77 13.29 -3.64
C LEU A 139 -14.09 11.88 -3.15
N VAL A 140 -14.76 11.77 -2.00
CA VAL A 140 -15.09 10.49 -1.35
C VAL A 140 -15.97 9.59 -2.23
N PRO A 141 -17.14 10.04 -2.75
CA PRO A 141 -18.02 9.16 -3.52
C PRO A 141 -17.40 8.62 -4.81
N PRO A 142 -16.71 9.42 -5.65
CA PRO A 142 -16.01 8.90 -6.82
C PRO A 142 -14.96 7.84 -6.47
N THR A 143 -14.18 8.10 -5.42
CA THR A 143 -13.12 7.17 -4.95
C THR A 143 -13.70 5.83 -4.53
N LEU A 144 -14.75 5.83 -3.68
CA LEU A 144 -15.41 4.60 -3.22
C LEU A 144 -16.10 3.85 -4.36
N ASN A 145 -16.82 4.53 -5.23
CA ASN A 145 -17.47 3.90 -6.39
C ASN A 145 -16.47 3.21 -7.33
N MET A 146 -15.25 3.76 -7.46
CA MET A 146 -14.17 3.13 -8.23
C MET A 146 -13.59 1.90 -7.51
N ILE A 147 -13.35 1.97 -6.19
CA ILE A 147 -12.88 0.83 -5.38
C ILE A 147 -13.88 -0.33 -5.39
N ASP A 148 -15.17 -0.03 -5.40
CA ASP A 148 -16.25 -1.03 -5.40
C ASP A 148 -16.62 -1.52 -6.80
N ASP A 149 -16.00 -0.99 -7.87
CA ASP A 149 -16.34 -1.37 -9.24
C ASP A 149 -15.92 -2.80 -9.59
N ALA A 150 -16.53 -3.43 -10.60
CA ALA A 150 -16.13 -4.76 -11.05
C ALA A 150 -14.81 -4.77 -11.85
N SER A 151 -14.46 -3.66 -12.51
CA SER A 151 -13.26 -3.59 -13.35
C SER A 151 -11.98 -3.52 -12.51
N PRO A 152 -10.96 -4.33 -12.81
CA PRO A 152 -9.67 -4.25 -12.12
C PRO A 152 -8.99 -2.88 -12.32
N THR A 153 -9.17 -2.26 -13.49
CA THR A 153 -8.59 -0.93 -13.77
C THR A 153 -9.17 0.15 -12.86
N TYR A 154 -10.51 0.24 -12.77
CA TYR A 154 -11.17 1.23 -11.92
C TYR A 154 -10.93 0.99 -10.44
N LYS A 155 -10.89 -0.28 -10.00
CA LYS A 155 -10.50 -0.60 -8.63
C LYS A 155 -9.09 -0.11 -8.29
N SER A 156 -8.13 -0.32 -9.20
CA SER A 156 -6.75 0.17 -9.06
C SER A 156 -6.72 1.70 -9.01
N ASP A 157 -7.42 2.37 -9.92
CA ASP A 157 -7.55 3.83 -9.92
C ASP A 157 -8.18 4.33 -8.62
N GLY A 158 -9.24 3.68 -8.13
CA GLY A 158 -9.87 4.02 -6.85
C GLY A 158 -8.89 3.92 -5.67
N CYS A 159 -8.07 2.87 -5.63
CA CYS A 159 -7.01 2.72 -4.61
C CYS A 159 -5.96 3.83 -4.73
N LEU A 160 -5.51 4.14 -5.95
CA LEU A 160 -4.57 5.23 -6.21
C LEU A 160 -5.15 6.59 -5.77
N LEU A 161 -6.41 6.88 -6.09
CA LEU A 161 -7.08 8.11 -5.69
C LEU A 161 -7.19 8.20 -4.16
N LEU A 162 -7.53 7.10 -3.48
CA LEU A 162 -7.55 7.05 -2.02
C LEU A 162 -6.16 7.34 -1.44
N ARG A 163 -5.11 6.75 -2.02
CA ARG A 163 -3.73 6.99 -1.61
C ARG A 163 -3.36 8.47 -1.72
N LEU A 164 -3.62 9.09 -2.88
CA LEU A 164 -3.34 10.51 -3.13
C LEU A 164 -4.12 11.43 -2.19
N LEU A 165 -5.40 11.11 -1.95
CA LEU A 165 -6.25 11.82 -0.99
C LEU A 165 -5.64 11.75 0.41
N CYS A 166 -5.32 10.55 0.90
CA CYS A 166 -4.77 10.36 2.24
C CYS A 166 -3.39 11.00 2.40
N THR A 167 -2.49 10.87 1.42
CA THR A 167 -1.19 11.56 1.43
C THR A 167 -1.35 13.08 1.50
N THR A 168 -2.37 13.64 0.83
CA THR A 168 -2.66 15.08 0.93
C THR A 168 -3.18 15.47 2.32
N LEU A 169 -4.01 14.63 2.95
CA LEU A 169 -4.46 14.86 4.32
C LEU A 169 -3.30 14.80 5.32
N VAL A 170 -2.38 13.83 5.16
CA VAL A 170 -1.17 13.72 6.00
C VAL A 170 -0.29 14.95 5.83
N SER A 171 -0.01 15.40 4.60
CA SER A 171 0.81 16.60 4.37
C SER A 171 0.17 17.91 4.84
N THR A 172 -1.14 17.87 5.15
CA THR A 172 -1.88 18.98 5.75
C THR A 172 -2.17 18.81 7.24
N GLN A 173 -1.69 17.72 7.83
CA GLN A 173 -1.97 17.29 9.19
C GLN A 173 -3.49 17.27 9.51
N SER A 174 -4.32 16.98 8.50
CA SER A 174 -5.78 17.07 8.61
C SER A 174 -6.37 15.82 9.25
N ASP A 175 -7.18 16.01 10.29
CA ASP A 175 -7.94 14.96 10.95
C ASP A 175 -9.33 14.75 10.32
N MET A 176 -9.56 15.29 9.10
CA MET A 176 -10.81 15.20 8.37
C MET A 176 -11.30 13.75 8.21
N LEU A 177 -10.40 12.81 7.91
CA LEU A 177 -10.75 11.41 7.73
C LEU A 177 -11.33 10.79 9.02
N LYS A 178 -10.66 11.02 10.15
CA LYS A 178 -11.13 10.57 11.48
C LYS A 178 -12.44 11.26 11.86
N ARG A 179 -12.54 12.59 11.67
CA ARG A 179 -13.72 13.39 12.01
C ARG A 179 -14.97 13.01 11.23
N THR A 180 -14.81 12.54 9.99
CA THR A 180 -15.93 12.11 9.14
C THR A 180 -16.37 10.67 9.39
N GLY A 181 -15.59 9.89 10.15
CA GLY A 181 -15.90 8.50 10.47
C GLY A 181 -15.86 7.56 9.25
N LEU A 182 -15.19 7.98 8.17
CA LEU A 182 -15.15 7.21 6.91
C LEU A 182 -14.05 6.15 6.87
N THR A 183 -13.17 6.11 7.87
CA THR A 183 -12.07 5.15 7.92
C THR A 183 -12.57 3.70 7.81
N ASP A 184 -13.62 3.32 8.55
CA ASP A 184 -14.18 1.98 8.47
C ASP A 184 -14.75 1.66 7.08
N VAL A 185 -15.40 2.64 6.45
CA VAL A 185 -16.00 2.50 5.11
C VAL A 185 -14.91 2.19 4.09
N PHE A 186 -13.79 2.93 4.12
CA PHE A 186 -12.66 2.67 3.24
C PHE A 186 -11.94 1.36 3.59
N VAL A 187 -11.78 1.03 4.87
CA VAL A 187 -11.17 -0.24 5.31
C VAL A 187 -11.97 -1.42 4.79
N ASP A 188 -13.29 -1.39 4.89
CA ASP A 188 -14.17 -2.46 4.43
C ASP A 188 -14.13 -2.58 2.91
N ALA A 189 -14.18 -1.47 2.18
CA ALA A 189 -14.07 -1.44 0.71
C ALA A 189 -12.70 -1.96 0.21
N LEU A 190 -11.60 -1.63 0.88
CA LEU A 190 -10.28 -2.18 0.52
C LEU A 190 -10.19 -3.68 0.86
N LYS A 191 -10.73 -4.09 2.01
CA LYS A 191 -10.67 -5.48 2.48
C LYS A 191 -11.36 -6.45 1.53
N THR A 192 -12.46 -6.05 0.88
CA THR A 192 -13.15 -6.91 -0.10
C THR A 192 -12.29 -7.25 -1.33
N ASN A 193 -11.18 -6.53 -1.54
CA ASN A 193 -10.29 -6.71 -2.68
C ASN A 193 -8.98 -7.44 -2.33
N PHE A 194 -8.75 -7.83 -1.07
CA PHE A 194 -7.50 -8.48 -0.62
C PHE A 194 -7.20 -9.79 -1.34
N LEU A 195 -8.23 -10.60 -1.60
CA LEU A 195 -8.10 -11.94 -2.17
C LEU A 195 -8.43 -11.98 -3.67
N LEU A 196 -8.27 -10.86 -4.38
CA LEU A 196 -8.35 -10.84 -5.84
C LEU A 196 -7.05 -11.43 -6.41
N LEU A 197 -6.93 -12.75 -6.35
CA LEU A 197 -5.74 -13.56 -6.65
C LEU A 197 -6.03 -14.63 -7.70
N PRO A 198 -5.00 -15.15 -8.40
CA PRO A 198 -5.12 -16.34 -9.25
C PRO A 198 -5.56 -17.57 -8.46
N SER A 199 -6.29 -18.53 -9.05
CA SER A 199 -6.67 -18.61 -10.47
C SER A 199 -7.95 -17.85 -10.82
N LEU A 200 -8.68 -17.30 -9.85
CA LEU A 200 -9.97 -16.63 -10.08
C LEU A 200 -9.80 -15.24 -10.71
N THR A 201 -8.78 -14.50 -10.29
CA THR A 201 -8.38 -13.22 -10.88
C THR A 201 -7.10 -13.44 -11.70
N PRO A 202 -7.04 -13.04 -12.97
CA PRO A 202 -5.82 -13.13 -13.76
C PRO A 202 -4.62 -12.44 -13.08
N GLU A 203 -3.42 -13.00 -13.22
CA GLU A 203 -2.22 -12.49 -12.54
C GLU A 203 -1.97 -11.01 -12.80
N ALA A 204 -2.12 -10.57 -14.06
CA ALA A 204 -1.93 -9.17 -14.44
C ALA A 204 -2.89 -8.23 -13.70
N ASP A 205 -4.16 -8.63 -13.56
CA ASP A 205 -5.18 -7.85 -12.85
C ASP A 205 -4.91 -7.84 -11.34
N SER A 206 -4.54 -8.98 -10.76
CA SER A 206 -4.12 -9.07 -9.36
C SER A 206 -2.95 -8.13 -9.07
N LEU A 207 -1.91 -8.14 -9.91
CA LEU A 207 -0.76 -7.26 -9.75
C LEU A 207 -1.13 -5.79 -9.89
N LEU A 208 -1.94 -5.44 -10.89
CA LEU A 208 -2.43 -4.06 -11.11
C LEU A 208 -3.11 -3.53 -9.84
N LEU A 209 -4.03 -4.31 -9.29
CA LEU A 209 -4.83 -3.97 -8.12
C LEU A 209 -4.02 -3.89 -6.83
N LEU A 210 -3.30 -4.97 -6.51
CA LEU A 210 -2.64 -5.14 -5.23
C LEU A 210 -1.50 -4.14 -5.04
N ARG A 211 -0.85 -3.71 -6.14
CA ARG A 211 0.18 -2.66 -6.12
C ARG A 211 -0.33 -1.33 -5.58
N GLU A 212 -1.57 -0.96 -5.88
CA GLU A 212 -2.16 0.28 -5.38
C GLU A 212 -2.91 0.10 -4.07
N LEU A 213 -3.54 -1.06 -3.86
CA LEU A 213 -4.36 -1.35 -2.68
C LEU A 213 -3.58 -1.28 -1.36
N TYR A 214 -2.42 -1.94 -1.27
CA TYR A 214 -1.67 -2.00 0.00
C TYR A 214 -1.11 -0.63 0.40
N PRO A 215 -0.47 0.14 -0.51
CA PRO A 215 -0.08 1.51 -0.22
C PRO A 215 -1.27 2.43 0.10
N ALA A 216 -2.43 2.24 -0.53
CA ALA A 216 -3.64 3.01 -0.21
C ALA A 216 -4.14 2.74 1.21
N TYR A 217 -4.16 1.47 1.64
CA TYR A 217 -4.53 1.11 3.01
C TYR A 217 -3.57 1.71 4.03
N LEU A 218 -2.26 1.67 3.77
CA LEU A 218 -1.27 2.29 4.65
C LEU A 218 -1.46 3.80 4.76
N ALA A 219 -1.65 4.48 3.63
CA ALA A 219 -1.93 5.92 3.62
C ALA A 219 -3.22 6.27 4.37
N LEU A 220 -4.25 5.43 4.28
CA LEU A 220 -5.50 5.57 5.03
C LEU A 220 -5.26 5.48 6.55
N VAL A 221 -4.45 4.53 7.00
CA VAL A 221 -4.07 4.39 8.42
C VAL A 221 -3.31 5.63 8.89
N ASP A 222 -2.30 6.05 8.15
CA ASP A 222 -1.48 7.22 8.47
C ASP A 222 -2.35 8.49 8.58
N ALA A 223 -3.25 8.72 7.61
CA ALA A 223 -4.19 9.84 7.62
C ALA A 223 -5.19 9.79 8.79
N ASN A 224 -5.63 8.60 9.22
CA ASN A 224 -6.57 8.47 10.34
C ASN A 224 -5.91 8.74 11.69
N PHE A 225 -4.62 8.41 11.83
CA PHE A 225 -3.87 8.55 13.07
C PHE A 225 -2.79 9.64 13.02
N ILE A 226 -3.01 10.67 12.20
CA ILE A 226 -2.09 11.79 12.00
C ILE A 226 -1.63 12.47 13.31
N ARG A 227 -2.49 12.50 14.34
CA ARG A 227 -2.12 13.05 15.66
C ARG A 227 -1.04 12.22 16.37
N LEU A 228 -1.03 10.90 16.17
CA LEU A 228 0.04 10.04 16.69
C LEU A 228 1.34 10.33 15.95
N GLU A 229 1.31 10.47 14.62
CA GLU A 229 2.50 10.80 13.83
C GLU A 229 3.11 12.14 14.26
N VAL A 230 2.27 13.17 14.40
CA VAL A 230 2.69 14.49 14.89
C VAL A 230 3.32 14.38 16.29
N ALA A 231 2.67 13.65 17.22
CA ALA A 231 3.22 13.45 18.56
C ALA A 231 4.57 12.73 18.53
N THR A 232 4.75 11.71 17.69
CA THR A 232 6.03 11.02 17.52
C THR A 232 7.11 11.97 16.97
N THR A 233 6.78 12.84 16.01
CA THR A 233 7.73 13.83 15.47
C THR A 233 8.09 14.93 16.47
N GLU A 234 7.18 15.26 17.40
CA GLU A 234 7.43 16.19 18.51
C GLU A 234 8.25 15.55 19.64
N GLY A 235 8.70 14.30 19.48
CA GLY A 235 9.47 13.57 20.49
C GLY A 235 8.64 13.08 21.67
N VAL A 236 7.30 13.06 21.56
CA VAL A 236 6.44 12.48 22.59
C VAL A 236 6.64 10.97 22.58
N ASP A 237 7.07 10.43 23.73
CA ASP A 237 7.20 8.99 23.90
C ASP A 237 5.83 8.32 23.96
N ILE A 238 5.40 7.85 22.79
CA ILE A 238 4.12 7.17 22.60
C ILE A 238 4.06 5.82 23.33
N SER A 239 5.22 5.23 23.70
CA SER A 239 5.27 3.92 24.37
C SER A 239 4.66 3.94 25.76
N THR A 240 4.73 5.09 26.44
CA THR A 240 4.14 5.27 27.77
C THR A 240 2.63 5.51 27.72
N GLY A 241 2.07 5.78 26.54
CA GLY A 241 0.66 6.16 26.34
C GLY A 241 0.23 7.44 27.08
N LYS A 242 1.17 8.17 27.70
CA LYS A 242 0.92 9.38 28.49
C LYS A 242 1.53 10.59 27.80
N LYS A 243 0.69 11.49 27.28
CA LYS A 243 1.09 12.89 27.10
C LYS A 243 0.75 13.62 28.40
N PRO A 244 1.72 14.19 29.15
CA PRO A 244 1.41 14.87 30.42
C PRO A 244 0.48 16.08 30.23
N ASP A 245 0.48 16.70 29.03
CA ASP A 245 -0.24 17.95 28.78
C ASP A 245 -1.32 17.85 27.68
N ALA A 246 -1.73 16.63 27.28
CA ALA A 246 -2.89 16.51 26.39
C ALA A 246 -4.16 16.89 27.18
N GLY A 247 -4.90 17.88 26.68
CA GLY A 247 -6.21 18.22 27.23
C GLY A 247 -7.11 16.99 27.39
N PRO A 248 -8.13 17.04 28.25
CA PRO A 248 -8.86 15.88 28.78
C PRO A 248 -9.62 15.01 27.75
N THR A 249 -9.50 15.29 26.46
CA THR A 249 -10.27 14.65 25.38
C THR A 249 -9.48 13.72 24.46
N TRP A 250 -8.15 13.70 24.48
CA TRP A 250 -7.38 12.80 23.60
C TRP A 250 -6.86 11.58 24.35
N ASN A 251 -7.48 10.43 24.11
CA ASN A 251 -6.99 9.14 24.59
C ASN A 251 -5.99 8.54 23.61
N MET A 252 -4.71 8.85 23.81
CA MET A 252 -3.61 8.38 22.98
C MET A 252 -3.48 6.85 22.96
N GLY A 253 -3.77 6.18 24.09
CA GLY A 253 -3.69 4.72 24.21
C GLY A 253 -4.70 4.00 23.32
N GLU A 254 -5.94 4.47 23.27
CA GLU A 254 -6.97 3.93 22.38
C GLU A 254 -6.60 4.09 20.90
N ASP A 255 -6.06 5.26 20.52
CA ASP A 255 -5.62 5.50 19.14
C ASP A 255 -4.47 4.57 18.75
N LEU A 256 -3.52 4.29 19.65
CA LEU A 256 -2.42 3.36 19.41
C LEU A 256 -2.94 1.93 19.18
N MET A 257 -3.85 1.45 20.03
CA MET A 257 -4.48 0.14 19.89
C MET A 257 -5.30 0.03 18.60
N ALA A 258 -6.07 1.05 18.26
CA ALA A 258 -6.85 1.09 17.02
C ALA A 258 -5.96 1.08 15.78
N ARG A 259 -4.85 1.82 15.80
CA ARG A 259 -3.85 1.83 14.72
C ARG A 259 -3.20 0.46 14.56
N GLU A 260 -2.76 -0.14 15.66
CA GLU A 260 -2.21 -1.49 15.68
C GLU A 260 -3.20 -2.51 15.11
N ALA A 261 -4.47 -2.42 15.49
CA ALA A 261 -5.52 -3.32 15.02
C ALA A 261 -5.72 -3.22 13.49
N LEU A 262 -5.70 -2.02 12.92
CA LEU A 262 -5.84 -1.82 11.47
C LEU A 262 -4.62 -2.34 10.69
N LEU A 263 -3.41 -2.11 11.19
CA LEU A 263 -2.17 -2.64 10.60
C LEU A 263 -2.11 -4.17 10.70
N THR A 264 -2.50 -4.72 11.85
CA THR A 264 -2.59 -6.17 12.07
C THR A 264 -3.62 -6.81 11.13
N LYS A 265 -4.75 -6.12 10.89
CA LYS A 265 -5.78 -6.58 9.95
C LYS A 265 -5.23 -6.63 8.53
N LEU A 266 -4.51 -5.61 8.08
CA LEU A 266 -3.86 -5.57 6.76
C LEU A 266 -2.85 -6.72 6.60
N TYR A 267 -1.99 -6.91 7.60
CA TYR A 267 -0.99 -7.97 7.57
C TYR A 267 -1.62 -9.36 7.55
N ARG A 268 -2.54 -9.66 8.49
CA ARG A 268 -3.11 -11.01 8.62
C ARG A 268 -4.09 -11.35 7.49
N HIS A 269 -5.06 -10.48 7.24
CA HIS A 269 -6.15 -10.78 6.30
C HIS A 269 -5.87 -10.33 4.87
N GLY A 270 -4.91 -9.42 4.68
CA GLY A 270 -4.41 -9.04 3.37
C GLY A 270 -3.22 -9.89 3.00
N ILE A 271 -2.06 -9.58 3.58
CA ILE A 271 -0.77 -10.15 3.15
C ILE A 271 -0.66 -11.66 3.43
N MET A 272 -0.80 -12.08 4.68
CA MET A 272 -0.60 -13.50 5.06
C MET A 272 -1.68 -14.42 4.48
N ALA A 273 -2.94 -13.96 4.44
CA ALA A 273 -4.00 -14.70 3.78
C ALA A 273 -3.72 -14.86 2.26
N SER A 274 -3.18 -13.82 1.61
CA SER A 274 -2.81 -13.91 0.19
C SER A 274 -1.59 -14.81 -0.04
N LEU A 275 -0.56 -14.71 0.80
CA LEU A 275 0.62 -15.57 0.71
C LEU A 275 0.26 -17.04 0.92
N SER A 276 -0.58 -17.35 1.91
CA SER A 276 -1.04 -18.73 2.14
C SER A 276 -1.94 -19.26 1.02
N HIS A 277 -2.72 -18.40 0.35
CA HIS A 277 -3.47 -18.79 -0.85
C HIS A 277 -2.54 -19.11 -2.04
N LEU A 278 -1.47 -18.33 -2.22
CA LEU A 278 -0.53 -18.51 -3.33
C LEU A 278 0.46 -19.65 -3.09
N SER A 279 0.75 -19.96 -1.83
CA SER A 279 1.52 -21.13 -1.45
C SER A 279 0.74 -22.39 -1.80
N SER A 280 1.38 -23.33 -2.50
CA SER A 280 0.87 -24.70 -2.59
C SER A 280 0.81 -25.35 -1.18
N ALA A 281 0.30 -26.58 -1.03
CA ALA A 281 -0.06 -27.25 0.23
C ALA A 281 1.01 -27.29 1.37
N THR A 282 2.20 -26.76 1.14
CA THR A 282 3.25 -26.53 2.14
C THR A 282 3.21 -25.05 2.57
N ASP A 283 3.45 -24.74 3.85
CA ASP A 283 3.66 -23.36 4.34
C ASP A 283 4.95 -22.67 3.78
N SER A 284 5.43 -23.11 2.62
CA SER A 284 6.61 -22.61 1.92
C SER A 284 6.22 -21.87 0.65
N ILE A 285 6.54 -20.58 0.64
CA ILE A 285 6.34 -19.70 -0.51
C ILE A 285 7.24 -20.02 -1.72
N SER A 286 8.20 -20.95 -1.58
CA SER A 286 9.00 -21.40 -2.73
C SER A 286 8.15 -22.08 -3.81
N ASN A 287 7.12 -22.81 -3.41
CA ASN A 287 6.16 -23.45 -4.31
C ASN A 287 4.95 -22.56 -4.52
N THR A 288 5.19 -21.33 -4.97
CA THR A 288 4.13 -20.35 -5.21
C THR A 288 3.50 -20.50 -6.60
N ILE A 289 2.19 -20.28 -6.68
CA ILE A 289 1.43 -20.18 -7.93
C ILE A 289 1.91 -18.98 -8.78
N SER A 290 2.36 -17.91 -8.13
CA SER A 290 2.81 -16.69 -8.80
C SER A 290 3.98 -16.06 -8.07
N GLY A 291 5.17 -16.19 -8.65
CA GLY A 291 6.39 -15.52 -8.19
C GLY A 291 6.21 -13.99 -8.07
N PRO A 292 5.74 -13.30 -9.14
CA PRO A 292 5.57 -11.84 -9.12
C PRO A 292 4.63 -11.33 -8.01
N ILE A 293 3.48 -11.99 -7.78
CA ILE A 293 2.55 -11.57 -6.72
C ILE A 293 3.15 -11.86 -5.34
N THR A 294 3.82 -13.00 -5.16
CA THR A 294 4.48 -13.35 -3.90
C THR A 294 5.55 -12.32 -3.54
N THR A 295 6.41 -11.96 -4.50
CA THR A 295 7.40 -10.90 -4.36
C THR A 295 6.75 -9.56 -4.01
N LEU A 296 5.65 -9.19 -4.66
CA LEU A 296 4.90 -7.97 -4.33
C LEU A 296 4.42 -7.96 -2.87
N LEU A 297 3.82 -9.06 -2.42
CA LEU A 297 3.27 -9.22 -1.07
C LEU A 297 4.36 -9.18 0.00
N LEU A 298 5.48 -9.86 -0.22
CA LEU A 298 6.65 -9.79 0.67
C LEU A 298 7.14 -8.35 0.83
N ASN A 299 7.22 -7.60 -0.26
CA ASN A 299 7.63 -6.19 -0.24
C ASN A 299 6.65 -5.27 0.50
N GLN A 300 5.42 -5.70 0.79
CA GLN A 300 4.49 -4.94 1.64
C GLN A 300 4.69 -5.18 3.14
N ILE A 301 5.41 -6.25 3.55
CA ILE A 301 5.62 -6.56 4.96
C ILE A 301 6.50 -5.50 5.66
N PRO A 302 7.66 -5.07 5.12
CA PRO A 302 8.51 -4.08 5.77
C PRO A 302 7.81 -2.75 6.08
N PRO A 303 7.07 -2.11 5.16
CA PRO A 303 6.31 -0.89 5.46
C PRO A 303 5.27 -1.05 6.58
N ILE A 304 4.66 -2.24 6.71
CA ILE A 304 3.71 -2.55 7.79
C ILE A 304 4.45 -2.74 9.11
N PHE A 305 5.54 -3.49 9.11
CA PHE A 305 6.31 -3.80 10.31
C PHE A 305 6.92 -2.54 10.92
N ARG A 306 7.51 -1.66 10.10
CA ARG A 306 8.02 -0.35 10.57
C ARG A 306 6.93 0.51 11.20
N ARG A 307 5.68 0.40 10.74
CA ARG A 307 4.54 1.10 11.37
C ARG A 307 4.08 0.42 12.65
N LEU A 308 4.09 -0.91 12.71
CA LEU A 308 3.74 -1.66 13.92
C LEU A 308 4.77 -1.49 15.04
N GLY A 309 6.04 -1.24 14.71
CA GLY A 309 7.09 -1.17 15.72
C GLY A 309 7.24 -2.51 16.45
N ILE A 310 7.58 -2.45 17.74
CA ILE A 310 7.74 -3.64 18.59
C ILE A 310 6.49 -4.54 18.65
N TYR A 311 5.29 -4.02 18.33
CA TYR A 311 4.07 -4.82 18.28
C TYR A 311 4.06 -5.86 17.14
N ALA A 312 4.98 -5.77 16.18
CA ALA A 312 5.16 -6.77 15.14
C ALA A 312 5.65 -8.13 15.68
N VAL A 313 6.22 -8.18 16.90
CA VAL A 313 6.78 -9.40 17.50
C VAL A 313 5.79 -10.58 17.57
N LYS A 314 4.49 -10.29 17.65
CA LYS A 314 3.42 -11.30 17.68
C LYS A 314 3.26 -12.08 16.37
N HIS A 315 3.91 -11.64 15.30
CA HIS A 315 3.85 -12.27 13.99
C HIS A 315 5.09 -13.14 13.67
N LEU A 316 6.17 -12.98 14.44
CA LEU A 316 7.46 -13.64 14.15
C LEU A 316 7.38 -15.16 14.18
N GLN A 317 6.55 -15.72 15.05
CA GLN A 317 6.40 -17.17 15.19
C GLN A 317 5.91 -17.85 13.90
N THR A 318 5.11 -17.17 13.10
CA THR A 318 4.65 -17.67 11.80
C THR A 318 5.55 -17.18 10.67
N LEU A 319 5.97 -15.92 10.72
CA LEU A 319 6.74 -15.31 9.64
C LEU A 319 8.14 -15.88 9.50
N LEU A 320 8.89 -16.04 10.59
CA LEU A 320 10.30 -16.42 10.50
C LEU A 320 10.53 -17.85 10.01
N PRO A 321 9.76 -18.86 10.43
CA PRO A 321 9.86 -20.19 9.83
C PRO A 321 9.58 -20.16 8.32
N MET A 322 8.59 -19.37 7.88
CA MET A 322 8.29 -19.21 6.45
C MET A 322 9.45 -18.56 5.69
N MET A 323 10.04 -17.48 6.21
CA MET A 323 11.20 -16.83 5.58
C MET A 323 12.42 -17.74 5.56
N ARG A 324 12.65 -18.51 6.64
CA ARG A 324 13.73 -19.49 6.67
C ARG A 324 13.54 -20.56 5.60
N LEU A 325 12.36 -21.17 5.51
CA LEU A 325 12.11 -22.20 4.50
C LEU A 325 12.31 -21.68 3.08
N ALA A 326 11.89 -20.45 2.80
CA ALA A 326 12.07 -19.81 1.50
C ALA A 326 13.55 -19.59 1.13
N LEU A 327 14.34 -19.07 2.08
CA LEU A 327 15.76 -18.76 1.85
C LEU A 327 16.69 -19.98 1.92
N MET A 328 16.24 -21.07 2.55
CA MET A 328 16.92 -22.36 2.56
C MET A 328 16.65 -23.19 1.31
N ASP A 329 15.72 -22.80 0.46
CA ASP A 329 15.40 -23.56 -0.75
C ASP A 329 16.60 -23.55 -1.72
N PRO A 330 17.11 -24.72 -2.15
CA PRO A 330 18.21 -24.79 -3.12
C PRO A 330 17.93 -24.03 -4.43
N PHE A 331 16.66 -23.84 -4.81
CA PHE A 331 16.26 -23.15 -6.02
C PHE A 331 15.87 -21.68 -5.80
N VAL A 332 16.10 -21.13 -4.60
CA VAL A 332 15.74 -19.73 -4.26
C VAL A 332 16.32 -18.72 -5.26
N LEU A 333 17.50 -19.01 -5.82
CA LEU A 333 18.21 -18.14 -6.76
C LEU A 333 17.59 -18.10 -8.16
N ALA A 334 16.70 -19.05 -8.49
CA ALA A 334 15.90 -18.97 -9.72
C ALA A 334 14.88 -17.80 -9.69
N ALA A 335 14.58 -17.28 -8.49
CA ALA A 335 13.68 -16.15 -8.28
C ALA A 335 14.38 -15.05 -7.45
N PRO A 336 15.39 -14.35 -8.01
CA PRO A 336 16.24 -13.45 -7.24
C PRO A 336 15.48 -12.28 -6.61
N GLU A 337 14.44 -11.76 -7.28
CA GLU A 337 13.59 -10.70 -6.72
C GLU A 337 12.86 -11.15 -5.45
N MET A 338 12.42 -12.41 -5.39
CA MET A 338 11.75 -13.00 -4.23
C MET A 338 12.74 -13.25 -3.10
N ALA A 339 13.96 -13.67 -3.41
CA ALA A 339 15.05 -13.80 -2.44
C ALA A 339 15.37 -12.44 -1.79
N LEU A 340 15.55 -11.39 -2.59
CA LEU A 340 15.78 -10.02 -2.11
C LEU A 340 14.60 -9.50 -1.29
N ALA A 341 13.37 -9.74 -1.72
CA ALA A 341 12.18 -9.37 -0.96
C ALA A 341 12.13 -10.09 0.41
N SER A 342 12.48 -11.38 0.46
CA SER A 342 12.56 -12.16 1.71
C SER A 342 13.64 -11.63 2.65
N LEU A 343 14.80 -11.25 2.12
CA LEU A 343 15.86 -10.62 2.91
C LEU A 343 15.46 -9.22 3.42
N ASN A 344 14.73 -8.42 2.63
CA ASN A 344 14.16 -7.15 3.09
C ASN A 344 13.17 -7.33 4.26
N VAL A 345 12.44 -8.44 4.29
CA VAL A 345 11.58 -8.80 5.43
C VAL A 345 12.42 -9.09 6.67
N LEU A 346 13.47 -9.89 6.55
CA LEU A 346 14.37 -10.19 7.67
C LEU A 346 15.05 -8.92 8.21
N GLU A 347 15.52 -8.04 7.33
CA GLU A 347 16.09 -6.74 7.71
C GLU A 347 15.12 -5.92 8.57
N ALA A 348 13.88 -5.77 8.10
CA ALA A 348 12.86 -5.02 8.83
C ALA A 348 12.49 -5.68 10.17
N VAL A 349 12.56 -7.00 10.27
CA VAL A 349 12.38 -7.71 11.54
C VAL A 349 13.52 -7.41 12.51
N VAL A 350 14.77 -7.46 12.04
CA VAL A 350 15.94 -7.17 12.89
C VAL A 350 15.90 -5.73 13.39
N ASP A 351 15.60 -4.77 12.51
CA ASP A 351 15.46 -3.35 12.83
C ASP A 351 14.36 -3.11 13.88
N VAL A 352 13.14 -3.57 13.60
CA VAL A 352 11.95 -3.19 14.38
C VAL A 352 11.75 -4.04 15.64
N CYS A 353 12.21 -5.29 15.62
CA CYS A 353 11.99 -6.26 16.69
C CYS A 353 13.28 -6.64 17.44
N ALA A 354 14.34 -5.81 17.36
CA ALA A 354 15.67 -6.10 17.89
C ALA A 354 15.69 -6.75 19.30
N PRO A 355 14.95 -6.24 20.32
CA PRO A 355 14.98 -6.85 21.65
C PRO A 355 14.50 -8.30 21.66
N ARG A 356 13.46 -8.60 20.87
CA ARG A 356 12.89 -9.96 20.79
C ARG A 356 13.67 -10.86 19.84
N VAL A 357 14.33 -10.28 18.84
CA VAL A 357 15.28 -11.00 17.98
C VAL A 357 16.47 -11.47 18.80
N LYS A 358 17.09 -10.58 19.59
CA LYS A 358 18.19 -10.90 20.51
C LYS A 358 17.86 -12.06 21.45
N ASP A 359 16.69 -12.01 22.07
CA ASP A 359 16.29 -12.98 23.10
C ASP A 359 15.96 -14.37 22.54
N LYS A 360 15.34 -14.44 21.34
CA LYS A 360 14.74 -15.70 20.86
C LYS A 360 14.99 -16.05 19.40
N TRP A 361 14.97 -15.07 18.49
CA TRP A 361 14.80 -15.35 17.06
C TRP A 361 16.07 -15.22 16.22
N TRP A 362 17.17 -14.75 16.80
CA TRP A 362 18.43 -14.53 16.07
C TRP A 362 18.91 -15.78 15.33
N ALA A 363 18.82 -16.96 15.94
CA ALA A 363 19.32 -18.21 15.35
C ALA A 363 18.50 -18.62 14.12
N GLU A 364 17.21 -18.32 14.10
CA GLU A 364 16.33 -18.61 12.96
C GLU A 364 16.68 -17.74 11.75
N ILE A 365 16.95 -16.45 12.01
CA ILE A 365 17.38 -15.48 11.00
C ILE A 365 18.77 -15.86 10.46
N LEU A 366 19.73 -16.13 11.36
CA LEU A 366 21.09 -16.49 10.96
C LEU A 366 21.11 -17.77 10.13
N ARG A 367 20.31 -18.79 10.49
CA ARG A 367 20.21 -20.03 9.72
C ARG A 367 19.69 -19.78 8.30
N ALA A 368 18.71 -18.89 8.13
CA ALA A 368 18.20 -18.50 6.82
C ALA A 368 19.29 -17.80 5.98
N CYS A 369 20.03 -16.87 6.58
CA CYS A 369 21.12 -16.16 5.91
C CYS A 369 22.28 -17.08 5.52
N VAL A 370 22.71 -17.98 6.42
CA VAL A 370 23.79 -18.95 6.15
C VAL A 370 23.40 -19.86 4.98
N ALA A 371 22.19 -20.42 4.98
CA ALA A 371 21.75 -21.27 3.89
C ALA A 371 21.64 -20.51 2.54
N CYS A 372 21.08 -19.30 2.56
CA CYS A 372 21.02 -18.46 1.37
C CYS A 372 22.42 -18.13 0.83
N TRP A 373 23.39 -17.92 1.72
CA TRP A 373 24.79 -17.68 1.35
C TRP A 373 25.42 -18.92 0.72
N CYS A 374 25.24 -20.11 1.32
CA CYS A 374 25.71 -21.38 0.74
C CYS A 374 25.13 -21.61 -0.66
N ASN A 375 23.82 -21.42 -0.84
CA ASN A 375 23.20 -21.51 -2.17
C ASN A 375 23.85 -20.55 -3.19
N CYS A 376 24.25 -19.34 -2.76
CA CYS A 376 24.95 -18.39 -3.62
C CYS A 376 26.35 -18.86 -4.00
N LEU A 377 27.08 -19.47 -3.05
CA LEU A 377 28.41 -20.02 -3.31
C LEU A 377 28.33 -21.15 -4.34
N ASP A 378 27.41 -22.09 -4.13
CA ASP A 378 27.16 -23.22 -5.03
C ASP A 378 26.86 -22.75 -6.47
N GLU A 379 26.05 -21.70 -6.62
CA GLU A 379 25.74 -21.09 -7.92
C GLU A 379 26.97 -20.39 -8.54
N THR A 380 27.80 -19.70 -7.73
CA THR A 380 28.99 -19.01 -8.25
C THR A 380 30.11 -19.94 -8.68
N ASP A 381 30.28 -21.09 -8.03
CA ASP A 381 31.29 -22.08 -8.42
C ASP A 381 30.93 -22.76 -9.75
N GLY A 382 29.64 -22.86 -10.07
CA GLY A 382 29.15 -23.45 -11.32
C GLY A 382 28.98 -22.47 -12.49
N ALA A 383 28.79 -21.17 -12.24
CA ALA A 383 28.28 -20.25 -13.25
C ALA A 383 29.36 -19.56 -14.13
N SER A 384 29.15 -19.58 -15.44
CA SER A 384 29.86 -18.73 -16.43
C SER A 384 29.05 -17.51 -16.89
N ASP A 385 27.78 -17.40 -16.48
CA ASP A 385 26.83 -16.41 -16.97
C ASP A 385 26.77 -15.12 -16.15
N VAL A 386 27.13 -13.99 -16.79
CA VAL A 386 27.23 -12.64 -16.19
C VAL A 386 25.94 -12.14 -15.48
N PRO A 387 24.72 -12.23 -16.04
CA PRO A 387 23.53 -11.65 -15.40
C PRO A 387 23.11 -12.41 -14.14
N SER A 388 23.21 -13.75 -14.13
CA SER A 388 23.01 -14.55 -12.91
C SER A 388 24.01 -14.10 -11.83
N THR A 389 25.27 -13.88 -12.20
CA THR A 389 26.28 -13.43 -11.23
C THR A 389 25.97 -12.05 -10.65
N THR A 390 25.34 -11.12 -11.38
CA THR A 390 24.98 -9.80 -10.82
C THR A 390 23.88 -9.92 -9.78
N ALA A 391 22.80 -10.65 -10.08
CA ALA A 391 21.70 -10.86 -9.14
C ALA A 391 22.16 -11.62 -7.88
N VAL A 392 22.98 -12.67 -8.05
CA VAL A 392 23.56 -13.41 -6.93
C VAL A 392 24.44 -12.51 -6.06
N ARG A 393 25.27 -11.64 -6.64
CA ARG A 393 26.08 -10.68 -5.87
C ARG A 393 25.22 -9.71 -5.06
N GLU A 394 24.09 -9.24 -5.60
CA GLU A 394 23.15 -8.40 -4.85
C GLU A 394 22.53 -9.14 -3.67
N ILE A 395 22.16 -10.42 -3.85
CA ILE A 395 21.65 -11.28 -2.79
C ILE A 395 22.72 -11.53 -1.72
N MET A 396 23.96 -11.84 -2.11
CA MET A 396 25.08 -12.03 -1.17
C MET A 396 25.34 -10.77 -0.37
N LYS A 397 25.41 -9.59 -1.02
CA LYS A 397 25.56 -8.30 -0.34
C LYS A 397 24.43 -8.09 0.66
N LYS A 398 23.19 -8.29 0.25
CA LYS A 398 22.03 -8.10 1.10
C LYS A 398 22.01 -9.06 2.29
N THR A 399 22.40 -10.31 2.08
CA THR A 399 22.53 -11.33 3.13
C THR A 399 23.57 -10.90 4.16
N LYS A 400 24.72 -10.38 3.70
CA LYS A 400 25.76 -9.80 4.56
C LYS A 400 25.25 -8.61 5.37
N ASP A 401 24.46 -7.73 4.78
CA ASP A 401 23.87 -6.58 5.49
C ASP A 401 22.94 -7.03 6.64
N VAL A 402 22.10 -8.05 6.43
CA VAL A 402 21.22 -8.60 7.48
C VAL A 402 22.04 -9.25 8.61
N VAL A 403 23.10 -9.99 8.27
CA VAL A 403 24.01 -10.61 9.25
C VAL A 403 24.75 -9.55 10.09
N LYS A 404 25.17 -8.44 9.47
CA LYS A 404 25.75 -7.29 10.20
C LYS A 404 24.75 -6.65 11.15
N MET A 405 23.51 -6.44 10.74
CA MET A 405 22.47 -5.94 11.65
C MET A 405 22.22 -6.92 12.80
N LEU A 406 22.26 -8.22 12.54
CA LEU A 406 22.09 -9.23 13.58
C LEU A 406 23.24 -9.22 14.59
N ARG A 407 24.48 -9.06 14.12
CA ARG A 407 25.66 -8.85 14.98
C ARG A 407 25.46 -7.67 15.91
N ASP A 408 25.01 -6.54 15.37
CA ASP A 408 24.88 -5.29 16.13
C ASP A 408 23.76 -5.37 17.20
N VAL A 409 22.81 -6.30 17.04
CA VAL A 409 21.75 -6.60 18.02
C VAL A 409 22.21 -7.57 19.12
N LEU A 410 23.15 -8.46 18.83
CA LEU A 410 23.64 -9.48 19.76
C LEU A 410 24.77 -8.94 20.67
N ALA A 411 25.03 -9.62 21.79
CA ALA A 411 26.20 -9.29 22.61
C ALA A 411 27.49 -9.69 21.88
N LYS A 412 28.58 -8.94 22.11
CA LYS A 412 29.85 -9.16 21.39
C LYS A 412 30.44 -10.54 21.68
N GLU A 413 30.32 -11.00 22.92
CA GLU A 413 30.80 -12.29 23.38
C GLU A 413 30.02 -13.43 22.72
N ASP A 414 28.69 -13.32 22.69
CA ASP A 414 27.81 -14.30 22.04
C ASP A 414 28.12 -14.37 20.53
N TRP A 415 28.25 -13.22 19.87
CA TRP A 415 28.55 -13.15 18.44
C TRP A 415 29.91 -13.76 18.09
N ALA A 416 30.94 -13.48 18.90
CA ALA A 416 32.27 -14.04 18.67
C ALA A 416 32.26 -15.56 18.73
N GLY A 417 31.59 -16.15 19.73
CA GLY A 417 31.46 -17.60 19.85
C GLY A 417 30.65 -18.23 18.71
N ILE A 418 29.57 -17.57 18.25
CA ILE A 418 28.78 -18.04 17.11
C ILE A 418 29.62 -18.02 15.82
N LYS A 419 30.33 -16.91 15.56
CA LYS A 419 31.19 -16.74 14.37
C LYS A 419 32.31 -17.78 14.35
N GLU A 420 33.01 -17.98 15.47
CA GLU A 420 34.09 -18.96 15.58
C GLU A 420 33.58 -20.37 15.28
N LYS A 421 32.46 -20.77 15.89
CA LYS A 421 31.87 -22.09 15.68
C LYS A 421 31.48 -22.31 14.22
N LEU A 422 30.78 -21.36 13.60
CA LEU A 422 30.34 -21.52 12.20
C LEU A 422 31.51 -21.54 11.22
N LEU A 423 32.55 -20.72 11.42
CA LEU A 423 33.74 -20.73 10.57
C LEU A 423 34.61 -21.99 10.75
N SER A 424 34.57 -22.62 11.93
CA SER A 424 35.22 -23.91 12.15
C SER A 424 34.50 -25.07 11.47
N GLU A 425 33.18 -24.96 11.30
CA GLU A 425 32.33 -25.98 10.68
C GLU A 425 32.30 -25.80 9.16
N GLU A 426 32.25 -24.55 8.68
CA GLU A 426 32.17 -24.21 7.26
C GLU A 426 33.04 -22.99 6.94
N GLY A 427 34.17 -23.23 6.26
CA GLY A 427 35.17 -22.20 5.96
C GLY A 427 34.69 -21.17 4.93
N ASP A 428 33.78 -21.57 4.03
CA ASP A 428 33.29 -20.72 2.94
C ASP A 428 32.36 -19.60 3.44
N LEU A 429 31.92 -19.67 4.71
CA LEU A 429 31.21 -18.60 5.39
C LEU A 429 32.09 -17.38 5.72
N THR A 430 33.39 -17.44 5.47
CA THR A 430 34.33 -16.33 5.75
C THR A 430 33.82 -15.01 5.15
N GLY A 431 33.42 -15.00 3.86
CA GLY A 431 32.91 -13.80 3.19
C GLY A 431 31.60 -13.25 3.77
N LEU A 432 30.78 -14.11 4.39
CA LEU A 432 29.53 -13.70 5.05
C LEU A 432 29.82 -12.92 6.35
N PHE A 433 30.86 -13.33 7.08
CA PHE A 433 31.24 -12.77 8.39
C PHE A 433 32.34 -11.70 8.32
N GLU A 434 32.81 -11.36 7.13
CA GLU A 434 33.70 -10.21 6.91
C GLU A 434 32.97 -8.88 7.18
N ASP A 435 33.74 -7.84 7.50
CA ASP A 435 33.20 -6.51 7.82
C ASP A 435 32.69 -5.71 6.61
#